data_AF-A0A5C4NDS2-F1
#
_entry.id   AF-A0A5C4NDS2-F1
#
_cell.length_a   1.000
_cell.length_b   1.000
_cell.length_c   1.000
_cell.angle_alpha   90.00
_cell.angle_beta   90.00
_cell.angle_gamma   90.00
#
_symmetry.space_group_name_H-M   'P 1'
#
loop_
_entity.id
_entity.type
_entity.pdbx_description
1 polymer ?
#
loop_
_entity_poly.entity_id
_entity_poly.type
_entity_poly.pdbx_seq_one_letter_code
_entity_poly.pdbx_strand_id
1 'polypeptide(L)'
;MTGNELRTHRKAAGLTQQQLAERAGFSRDTVQYWERKAVVECREVAPRRLCEVLGVQGYPTPIARAGGWGLTPNDISSASPARAAGALCPEGPLCAAPDGTHQPALCNARTRKGLPCRNKTEPGRTRCKFHGGKSTGPNTPQGRARVADAQRRRWVAWRAAASIQGE
;
A
#
# COMPACT_ATOMS: atom_id res chain seq x y z
N MET A 1 -21.42 5.45 -4.65
CA MET A 1 -22.10 4.17 -4.39
C MET A 1 -21.08 3.03 -4.43
N THR A 2 -21.43 1.84 -3.99
CA THR A 2 -20.64 0.62 -4.19
C THR A 2 -21.00 -0.07 -5.51
N GLY A 3 -20.14 -0.94 -6.04
CA GLY A 3 -20.46 -1.73 -7.22
C GLY A 3 -21.66 -2.67 -7.02
N ASN A 4 -21.88 -3.13 -5.78
CA ASN A 4 -23.05 -3.93 -5.41
C ASN A 4 -24.34 -3.09 -5.47
N GLU A 5 -24.31 -1.83 -5.02
CA GLU A 5 -25.46 -0.91 -5.15
C GLU A 5 -25.80 -0.67 -6.62
N LEU A 6 -24.80 -0.46 -7.48
CA LEU A 6 -24.99 -0.32 -8.92
C LEU A 6 -25.66 -1.56 -9.53
N ARG A 7 -25.22 -2.77 -9.11
CA ARG A 7 -25.83 -4.03 -9.51
C ARG A 7 -27.29 -4.13 -9.05
N THR A 8 -27.58 -3.72 -7.82
CA THR A 8 -28.94 -3.72 -7.26
C THR A 8 -29.85 -2.80 -8.08
N HIS A 9 -29.41 -1.57 -8.38
CA HIS A 9 -30.17 -0.64 -9.22
C HIS A 9 -30.40 -1.18 -10.63
N ARG A 10 -29.39 -1.81 -11.25
CA ARG A 10 -29.56 -2.44 -12.56
C ARG A 10 -30.59 -3.56 -12.54
N LYS A 11 -30.56 -4.43 -11.53
CA LYS A 11 -31.52 -5.52 -11.38
C LYS A 11 -32.93 -5.00 -11.10
N ALA A 12 -33.07 -3.95 -10.28
CA ALA A 12 -34.35 -3.30 -10.01
C ALA A 12 -34.96 -2.67 -11.28
N ALA A 13 -34.12 -2.16 -12.18
CA ALA A 13 -34.54 -1.67 -13.50
C ALA A 13 -34.83 -2.79 -14.54
N GLY A 14 -34.68 -4.06 -14.16
CA GLY A 14 -34.91 -5.21 -15.05
C GLY A 14 -33.89 -5.35 -16.19
N LEU A 15 -32.74 -4.68 -16.10
CA LEU A 15 -31.75 -4.66 -17.19
C LEU A 15 -30.68 -5.74 -17.00
N THR A 16 -30.27 -6.38 -18.09
CA THR A 16 -29.03 -7.16 -18.12
C THR A 16 -27.81 -6.23 -18.14
N GLN A 17 -26.61 -6.75 -17.83
CA GLN A 17 -25.37 -5.96 -17.93
C GLN A 17 -25.16 -5.42 -19.36
N GLN A 18 -25.47 -6.24 -20.35
CA GLN A 18 -25.35 -5.87 -21.77
C GLN A 18 -26.34 -4.75 -22.13
N GLN A 19 -27.60 -4.87 -21.75
CA GLN A 19 -28.62 -3.84 -22.03
C GLN A 19 -28.30 -2.49 -21.36
N LEU A 20 -27.80 -2.51 -20.13
CA LEU A 20 -27.34 -1.29 -19.45
C LEU A 20 -26.15 -0.66 -20.19
N ALA A 21 -25.20 -1.49 -20.63
CA ALA A 21 -24.02 -1.03 -21.34
C ALA A 21 -24.39 -0.38 -22.69
N GLU A 22 -25.26 -1.03 -23.47
CA GLU A 22 -25.76 -0.52 -24.75
C GLU A 22 -26.48 0.83 -24.57
N ARG A 23 -27.34 0.95 -23.56
CA ARG A 23 -28.05 2.21 -23.25
C ARG A 23 -27.12 3.33 -22.79
N ALA A 24 -26.01 2.99 -22.13
CA ALA A 24 -25.01 3.96 -21.66
C ALA A 24 -23.88 4.26 -22.67
N GLY A 25 -23.83 3.51 -23.79
CA GLY A 25 -22.79 3.64 -24.80
C GLY A 25 -21.44 3.00 -24.44
N PHE A 26 -21.45 1.89 -23.68
CA PHE A 26 -20.26 1.16 -23.26
C PHE A 26 -20.33 -0.34 -23.57
N SER A 27 -19.21 -1.03 -23.37
CA SER A 27 -19.16 -2.50 -23.42
C SER A 27 -19.72 -3.13 -22.13
N ARG A 28 -20.24 -4.37 -22.24
CA ARG A 28 -20.68 -5.17 -21.08
C ARG A 28 -19.60 -5.28 -19.99
N ASP A 29 -18.34 -5.38 -20.39
CA ASP A 29 -17.21 -5.53 -19.48
C ASP A 29 -16.96 -4.27 -18.65
N THR A 30 -17.30 -3.09 -19.20
CA THR A 30 -17.26 -1.82 -18.45
C THR A 30 -18.24 -1.89 -17.27
N VAL A 31 -19.46 -2.36 -17.50
CA VAL A 31 -20.46 -2.54 -16.42
C VAL A 31 -20.00 -3.59 -15.41
N GLN A 32 -19.46 -4.71 -15.88
CA GLN A 32 -18.93 -5.76 -14.99
C GLN A 32 -17.79 -5.24 -14.10
N TYR A 33 -16.86 -4.45 -14.67
CA TYR A 33 -15.76 -3.83 -13.96
C TYR A 33 -16.27 -2.95 -12.83
N TRP A 34 -17.23 -2.06 -13.11
CA TRP A 34 -17.78 -1.13 -12.12
C TRP A 34 -18.62 -1.83 -11.05
N GLU A 35 -19.40 -2.85 -11.40
CA GLU A 35 -20.14 -3.65 -10.41
C GLU A 35 -19.23 -4.40 -9.43
N ARG A 36 -17.98 -4.69 -9.80
CA ARG A 36 -17.01 -5.40 -8.94
C ARG A 36 -16.22 -4.47 -8.01
N LYS A 37 -16.31 -3.15 -8.22
CA LYS A 37 -15.55 -2.18 -7.41
C LYS A 37 -16.19 -1.97 -6.05
N ALA A 38 -15.35 -1.87 -5.02
CA ALA A 38 -15.80 -1.52 -3.68
C ALA A 38 -16.42 -0.11 -3.65
N VAL A 39 -15.86 0.81 -4.43
CA VAL A 39 -16.34 2.20 -4.56
C VAL A 39 -16.49 2.55 -6.04
N VAL A 40 -17.65 3.08 -6.40
CA VAL A 40 -17.99 3.61 -7.72
C VAL A 40 -18.22 5.11 -7.57
N GLU A 41 -17.30 5.90 -8.12
CA GLU A 41 -17.38 7.35 -8.13
C GLU A 41 -18.20 7.84 -9.33
N CYS A 42 -19.43 8.29 -9.08
CA CYS A 42 -20.37 8.74 -10.12
C CYS A 42 -19.96 10.02 -10.87
N ARG A 43 -18.78 10.59 -10.59
CA ARG A 43 -18.20 11.72 -11.33
C ARG A 43 -17.48 11.27 -12.59
N GLU A 44 -16.94 10.05 -12.59
CA GLU A 44 -16.30 9.50 -13.77
C GLU A 44 -17.30 9.25 -14.89
N VAL A 45 -16.86 9.43 -16.14
CA VAL A 45 -17.72 9.43 -17.32
C VAL A 45 -18.58 8.17 -17.43
N ALA A 46 -17.99 6.99 -17.18
CA ALA A 46 -18.70 5.73 -17.27
C ALA A 46 -19.73 5.55 -16.13
N PRO A 47 -19.35 5.58 -14.84
CA PRO A 47 -20.30 5.56 -13.74
C PRO A 47 -21.42 6.60 -13.84
N ARG A 48 -21.10 7.84 -14.22
CA ARG A 48 -22.09 8.91 -14.38
C ARG A 48 -23.20 8.52 -15.36
N ARG A 49 -22.83 8.09 -16.56
CA ARG A 49 -23.79 7.66 -17.59
C ARG A 49 -24.56 6.41 -17.19
N LEU A 50 -23.93 5.45 -16.51
CA LEU A 50 -24.63 4.29 -15.98
C LEU A 50 -25.70 4.70 -14.96
N CYS A 51 -25.40 5.67 -14.09
CA CYS A 51 -26.34 6.19 -13.11
C CYS A 51 -27.49 6.98 -13.76
N GLU A 52 -27.18 7.78 -14.79
CA GLU A 52 -28.17 8.52 -15.58
C GLU A 52 -29.20 7.56 -16.22
N VAL A 53 -28.73 6.47 -16.84
CA VAL A 53 -29.62 5.45 -17.44
C VAL A 53 -30.47 4.74 -16.38
N LEU A 54 -29.92 4.52 -15.20
CA LEU A 54 -30.64 3.90 -14.08
C LEU A 54 -31.53 4.89 -13.30
N GLY A 55 -31.53 6.17 -13.69
CA GLY A 55 -32.30 7.22 -13.01
C GLY A 55 -31.83 7.52 -11.59
N VAL A 56 -30.59 7.15 -11.23
CA VAL A 56 -30.09 7.36 -9.88
C VAL A 56 -29.20 8.59 -9.82
N GLN A 57 -29.68 9.64 -9.14
CA GLN A 57 -28.95 10.88 -8.93
C GLN A 57 -28.48 11.01 -7.48
N GLY A 58 -27.37 11.74 -7.26
CA GLY A 58 -27.04 12.28 -5.94
C GLY A 58 -26.36 11.34 -4.94
N TYR A 59 -25.32 10.60 -5.34
CA TYR A 59 -24.51 9.86 -4.36
C TYR A 59 -23.48 10.77 -3.69
N PRO A 60 -23.38 10.76 -2.35
CA PRO A 60 -22.37 11.53 -1.65
C PRO A 60 -20.97 11.05 -2.05
N THR A 61 -20.09 12.01 -2.33
CA THR A 61 -18.66 11.75 -2.38
C THR A 61 -18.21 11.24 -1.01
N PRO A 62 -17.44 10.14 -0.91
CA PRO A 62 -16.79 9.82 0.35
C PRO A 62 -15.94 11.04 0.73
N ILE A 63 -16.22 11.66 1.88
CA ILE A 63 -15.34 12.70 2.41
C ILE A 63 -14.05 11.99 2.82
N ALA A 64 -13.06 12.01 1.93
CA ALA A 64 -11.76 11.43 2.20
C ALA A 64 -11.13 12.18 3.39
N ARG A 65 -11.02 11.52 4.55
CA ARG A 65 -10.09 11.98 5.58
C ARG A 65 -8.70 11.46 5.25
N ALA A 66 -7.69 12.27 5.54
CA ALA A 66 -6.30 11.86 5.51
C ALA A 66 -6.11 10.66 6.45
N GLY A 67 -6.05 9.44 5.89
CA GLY A 67 -5.77 8.21 6.65
C GLY A 67 -6.64 6.99 6.37
N GLY A 68 -7.73 7.07 5.60
CA GLY A 68 -8.55 5.88 5.30
C GLY A 68 -9.69 6.14 4.32
N TRP A 69 -10.04 5.11 3.53
CA TRP A 69 -11.18 5.14 2.61
C TRP A 69 -12.48 5.35 3.41
N GLY A 70 -13.30 6.29 2.94
CA GLY A 70 -14.30 7.00 3.75
C GLY A 70 -15.53 6.19 4.17
N LEU A 71 -16.13 6.61 5.28
CA LEU A 71 -17.40 6.15 5.82
C LEU A 71 -18.54 6.44 4.83
N THR A 72 -19.43 5.48 4.63
CA THR A 72 -20.73 5.66 3.99
C THR A 72 -21.77 6.14 5.02
N PRO A 73 -22.90 6.72 4.60
CA PRO A 73 -23.99 7.08 5.51
C PRO A 73 -24.51 5.91 6.37
N ASN A 74 -24.33 4.66 5.92
CA ASN A 74 -24.72 3.46 6.65
C ASN A 74 -23.73 3.08 7.77
N ASP A 75 -22.48 3.56 7.71
CA ASP A 75 -21.46 3.36 8.74
C ASP A 75 -21.63 4.31 9.94
N ILE A 76 -22.58 5.25 9.86
CA ILE A 76 -22.86 6.26 10.90
C ILE A 76 -23.85 5.72 11.96
N SER A 77 -24.50 4.56 11.72
CA SER A 77 -25.58 4.07 12.57
C SER A 77 -25.34 2.67 13.13
N SER A 78 -24.34 2.52 13.99
CA SER A 78 -24.43 1.73 15.24
C SER A 78 -23.09 1.75 15.98
N ALA A 79 -23.08 2.42 17.13
CA ALA A 79 -22.14 2.24 18.24
C ALA A 79 -20.63 2.46 17.95
N SER A 80 -20.14 3.68 18.17
CA SER A 80 -18.82 3.82 18.81
C SER A 80 -19.03 3.73 20.31
N PRO A 81 -18.55 2.70 21.03
CA PRO A 81 -18.39 2.84 22.46
C PRO A 81 -17.36 3.95 22.68
N ALA A 82 -17.78 4.99 23.39
CA ALA A 82 -16.90 6.03 23.89
C ALA A 82 -15.67 5.37 24.54
N ARG A 83 -14.49 5.90 24.22
CA ARG A 83 -13.22 5.58 24.89
C ARG A 83 -13.42 5.76 26.40
N ALA A 84 -13.57 4.65 27.12
CA ALA A 84 -13.48 4.67 28.57
C ALA A 84 -12.06 5.10 28.93
N ALA A 85 -12.00 6.13 29.78
CA ALA A 85 -10.79 6.74 30.27
C ALA A 85 -9.99 5.75 31.15
N GLY A 86 -8.67 5.92 31.11
CA GLY A 86 -7.71 5.62 32.18
C GLY A 86 -7.94 4.38 33.04
N ALA A 87 -7.27 3.29 32.69
CA ALA A 87 -6.80 2.33 33.70
C ALA A 87 -5.32 2.64 33.97
N LEU A 88 -5.05 3.22 35.14
CA LEU A 88 -3.71 3.31 35.71
C LEU A 88 -3.27 1.88 36.09
N CYS A 89 -2.13 1.43 35.57
CA CYS A 89 -1.41 0.29 36.15
C CYS A 89 -0.21 0.85 36.91
N PRO A 90 -0.13 0.65 38.24
CA PRO A 90 1.05 0.97 39.02
C PRO A 90 2.10 -0.15 38.87
N GLU A 91 3.37 0.24 38.85
CA GLU A 91 4.59 -0.57 39.02
C GLU A 91 4.96 -1.63 37.95
N GLY A 92 5.82 -1.24 36.99
CA GLY A 92 6.61 -2.18 36.15
C GLY A 92 7.43 -1.46 35.08
N PRO A 93 8.70 -1.87 34.79
CA PRO A 93 9.54 -1.13 33.87
C PRO A 93 8.92 -1.15 32.47
N LEU A 94 8.83 0.05 31.89
CA LEU A 94 8.19 0.39 30.63
C LEU A 94 8.71 -0.48 29.47
N CYS A 95 8.10 -1.65 29.27
CA CYS A 95 8.19 -2.37 28.00
C CYS A 95 7.35 -1.56 27.01
N ALA A 96 7.97 -0.58 26.35
CA ALA A 96 7.33 0.19 25.29
C ALA A 96 6.74 -0.78 24.26
N ALA A 97 5.41 -0.88 24.22
CA ALA A 97 4.73 -1.51 23.10
C ALA A 97 5.20 -0.81 21.81
N PRO A 98 5.56 -1.53 20.73
CA PRO A 98 5.97 -0.88 19.50
C PRO A 98 4.78 -0.07 18.98
N ASP A 99 4.91 1.25 19.07
CA ASP A 99 3.91 2.20 18.63
C ASP A 99 3.60 1.96 17.15
N GLY A 100 2.33 1.68 16.86
CA GLY A 100 1.87 0.92 15.70
C GLY A 100 1.92 1.66 14.36
N THR A 101 2.80 2.63 14.14
CA THR A 101 2.90 3.33 12.84
C THR A 101 4.30 3.86 12.49
N HIS A 102 5.37 3.06 12.63
CA HIS A 102 6.64 3.42 11.97
C HIS A 102 6.51 3.27 10.45
N GLN A 103 6.32 4.38 9.73
CA GLN A 103 6.47 4.38 8.28
C GLN A 103 7.89 3.91 7.92
N PRO A 104 8.05 2.99 6.94
CA PRO A 104 9.37 2.52 6.56
C PRO A 104 10.20 3.69 6.02
N ALA A 105 11.41 3.84 6.53
CA ALA A 105 12.36 4.85 6.07
C ALA A 105 12.71 4.66 4.58
N LEU A 106 13.41 5.63 3.99
CA LEU A 106 13.95 5.51 2.64
C LEU A 106 15.28 4.74 2.66
N CYS A 107 15.54 3.95 1.62
CA CYS A 107 16.72 3.11 1.52
C CYS A 107 18.05 3.88 1.44
N ASN A 108 18.08 5.03 0.77
CA ASN A 108 19.25 5.91 0.60
C ASN A 108 20.54 5.27 0.02
N ALA A 109 20.50 4.00 -0.42
CA ALA A 109 21.63 3.39 -1.11
C ALA A 109 21.93 4.11 -2.44
N ARG A 110 23.21 4.25 -2.79
CA ARG A 110 23.64 4.88 -4.04
C ARG A 110 23.17 4.04 -5.24
N THR A 111 22.32 4.64 -6.08
CA THR A 111 21.84 4.01 -7.31
C THR A 111 22.93 4.03 -8.39
N ARG A 112 22.73 3.28 -9.48
CA ARG A 112 23.62 3.31 -10.66
C ARG A 112 23.79 4.72 -11.24
N LYS A 113 22.78 5.59 -11.11
CA LYS A 113 22.81 6.99 -11.55
C LYS A 113 23.52 7.93 -10.56
N GLY A 114 24.10 7.41 -9.48
CA GLY A 114 24.79 8.19 -8.45
C GLY A 114 23.88 8.83 -7.40
N LEU A 115 22.58 8.88 -7.63
CA LEU A 115 21.58 9.46 -6.72
C LEU A 115 21.17 8.49 -5.60
N PRO A 116 20.69 8.98 -4.44
CA PRO A 116 20.20 8.13 -3.35
C PRO A 116 18.89 7.41 -3.71
N CYS A 117 18.74 6.18 -3.25
CA CYS A 117 17.55 5.37 -3.49
C CYS A 117 16.33 5.88 -2.71
N ARG A 118 15.26 6.21 -3.45
CA ARG A 118 13.98 6.70 -2.91
C ARG A 118 12.97 5.58 -2.60
N ASN A 119 13.37 4.31 -2.71
CA ASN A 119 12.47 3.20 -2.40
C ASN A 119 12.39 2.97 -0.88
N LYS A 120 11.23 2.52 -0.40
CA LYS A 120 10.99 2.21 1.01
C LYS A 120 11.85 1.05 1.49
N THR A 121 12.27 1.08 2.75
CA THR A 121 12.96 -0.06 3.38
C THR A 121 12.01 -1.24 3.54
N GLU A 122 12.58 -2.44 3.55
CA GLU A 122 11.82 -3.62 3.99
C GLU A 122 11.56 -3.52 5.51
N PRO A 123 10.44 -4.05 6.02
CA PRO A 123 10.12 -4.02 7.44
C PRO A 123 11.26 -4.57 8.31
N GLY A 124 11.63 -3.84 9.36
CA GLY A 124 12.74 -4.22 10.26
C GLY A 124 14.14 -4.18 9.62
N ARG A 125 14.29 -3.60 8.42
CA ARG A 125 15.56 -3.50 7.70
C ARG A 125 15.89 -2.05 7.35
N THR A 126 17.16 -1.80 7.03
CA THR A 126 17.69 -0.48 6.67
C THR A 126 17.72 -0.22 5.15
N ARG A 127 17.45 -1.23 4.31
CA ARG A 127 17.51 -1.13 2.85
C ARG A 127 16.27 -1.72 2.18
N CYS A 128 16.04 -1.36 0.91
CA CYS A 128 14.92 -1.85 0.11
C CYS A 128 15.24 -3.16 -0.61
N LYS A 129 14.22 -3.82 -1.19
CA LYS A 129 14.37 -5.04 -2.00
C LYS A 129 15.49 -5.02 -3.05
N PHE A 130 15.78 -3.87 -3.66
CA PHE A 130 16.78 -3.76 -4.73
C PHE A 130 18.22 -3.58 -4.21
N HIS A 131 18.39 -3.14 -2.97
CA HIS A 131 19.70 -2.84 -2.38
C HIS A 131 20.01 -3.75 -1.18
N GLY A 132 19.50 -4.99 -1.19
CA GLY A 132 19.79 -6.00 -0.16
C GLY A 132 18.81 -6.06 1.01
N GLY A 133 17.70 -5.32 0.97
CA GLY A 133 16.66 -5.39 2.01
C GLY A 133 16.04 -6.79 2.16
N LYS A 134 16.03 -7.57 1.07
CA LYS A 134 15.58 -8.98 1.03
C LYS A 134 16.70 -10.00 1.12
N SER A 135 17.97 -9.59 1.15
CA SER A 135 19.07 -10.56 1.24
C SER A 135 19.22 -11.03 2.68
N THR A 136 19.22 -12.34 2.87
CA THR A 136 19.45 -12.99 4.17
C THR A 136 20.92 -13.12 4.54
N GLY A 137 21.83 -12.89 3.59
CA GLY A 137 23.26 -13.14 3.74
C GLY A 137 23.60 -14.64 3.74
N PRO A 138 24.90 -15.00 3.82
CA PRO A 138 25.31 -16.39 3.93
C PRO A 138 24.86 -16.98 5.28
N ASN A 139 23.97 -17.97 5.23
CA ASN A 139 23.43 -18.66 6.41
C ASN A 139 24.24 -19.90 6.82
N THR A 140 25.21 -20.36 6.00
CA THR A 140 26.07 -21.51 6.32
C THR A 140 27.41 -21.08 6.91
N PRO A 141 28.05 -21.89 7.77
CA PRO A 141 29.40 -21.62 8.27
C PRO A 141 30.43 -21.47 7.13
N GLN A 142 30.37 -22.36 6.15
CA GLN A 142 31.23 -22.35 4.97
C GLN A 142 31.02 -21.08 4.13
N GLY A 143 29.76 -20.66 3.93
CA GLY A 143 29.43 -19.43 3.23
C GLY A 143 29.97 -18.18 3.94
N ARG A 144 29.86 -18.13 5.26
CA ARG A 144 30.43 -17.05 6.09
C ARG A 144 31.96 -17.01 5.98
N ALA A 145 32.63 -18.17 6.02
CA ALA A 145 34.08 -18.27 5.86
C ALA A 145 34.55 -17.72 4.50
N ARG A 146 33.88 -18.10 3.40
CA ARG A 146 34.21 -17.58 2.06
C ARG A 146 34.10 -16.06 1.98
N VAL A 147 33.05 -15.47 2.57
CA VAL A 147 32.88 -14.00 2.60
C VAL A 147 33.96 -13.34 3.43
N ALA A 148 34.33 -13.92 4.58
CA ALA A 148 35.42 -13.42 5.41
C ALA A 148 36.77 -13.44 4.67
N ASP A 149 37.08 -14.54 3.97
CA ASP A 149 38.30 -14.67 3.17
C ASP A 149 38.37 -13.65 2.03
N ALA A 150 37.27 -13.48 1.31
CA ALA A 150 37.18 -12.46 0.27
C ALA A 150 37.43 -11.05 0.85
N GLN A 151 36.89 -10.75 2.03
CA GLN A 151 37.14 -9.47 2.69
C GLN A 151 38.62 -9.32 3.07
N ARG A 152 39.24 -10.34 3.67
CA ARG A 152 40.68 -10.33 4.03
C ARG A 152 41.56 -10.04 2.82
N ARG A 153 41.31 -10.72 1.70
CA ARG A 153 42.03 -10.52 0.43
C ARG A 153 41.88 -9.09 -0.08
N ARG A 154 40.66 -8.54 -0.07
CA ARG A 154 40.40 -7.15 -0.47
C ARG A 154 41.19 -6.14 0.37
N TRP A 155 41.26 -6.34 1.69
CA TRP A 155 42.01 -5.46 2.59
C TRP A 155 43.52 -5.53 2.39
N VAL A 156 44.07 -6.72 2.13
CA VAL A 156 45.50 -6.87 1.81
C VAL A 156 45.84 -6.12 0.52
N ALA A 157 45.04 -6.33 -0.54
CA ALA A 157 45.24 -5.63 -1.81
C ALA A 157 45.11 -4.10 -1.67
N TRP A 158 44.13 -3.62 -0.91
CA TRP A 158 43.98 -2.19 -0.64
C TRP A 158 45.19 -1.60 0.11
N ARG A 159 45.70 -2.31 1.14
CA ARG A 159 46.89 -1.88 1.89
C ARG A 159 48.13 -1.82 1.00
N ALA A 160 48.35 -2.83 0.16
CA ALA A 160 49.47 -2.86 -0.77
C ALA A 160 49.39 -1.73 -1.81
N ALA A 161 48.19 -1.44 -2.33
CA ALA A 161 47.99 -0.31 -3.23
C ALA A 161 48.20 1.05 -2.53
N ALA A 162 47.74 1.17 -1.29
CA ALA A 162 47.92 2.38 -0.49
C ALA A 162 49.38 2.64 -0.11
N SER A 163 50.18 1.59 0.14
CA SER A 163 51.62 1.74 0.39
C SER A 163 52.41 2.17 -0.86
N ILE A 164 51.91 1.89 -2.07
CA ILE A 164 52.56 2.30 -3.33
C ILE A 164 52.25 3.76 -3.71
N GLN A 165 51.12 4.33 -3.27
CA GLN A 165 50.74 5.72 -3.59
C GLN A 165 51.21 6.75 -2.56
N GLY A 166 51.96 6.33 -1.54
CA GLY A 166 52.48 7.18 -0.46
C GLY A 166 53.97 7.55 -0.59
N GLU A 167 54.64 7.14 -1.66
CA GLU A 167 55.99 7.58 -2.09
C GLU A 167 55.87 8.53 -3.28
#